data_AF-A0A952XHI4-F1
#
_entry.id   AF-A0A952XHI4-F1
#
_cell.length_a   1.000
_cell.length_b   1.000
_cell.length_c   1.000
_cell.angle_alpha   90.00
_cell.angle_beta   90.00
_cell.angle_gamma   90.00
#
_symmetry.space_group_name_H-M   'P 1'
#
loop_
_entity.id
_entity.type
_entity.pdbx_description
1 polymer ?
#
loop_
_entity_poly.entity_id
_entity_poly.type
_entity_poly.pdbx_seq_one_letter_code
_entity_poly.pdbx_strand_id
1 'polypeptide(L)'
;MTKPIMVIATILAATAATGCSGLQQAMGLTKSSPDEFRIVTRAPLTLPPDYSLRPPRPGEPRPQELEPSAEARTALFGQDTGRGASAGERALVAGAGASTVDPEIRDVVDFEGQNVVRRSEPFVDRLLAFQGQEAAQTPQSDAAAEQRRLEEEEAIRRATGGGDVVIQRERGGFKLPGT
;
A
#
# COMPACT_ATOMS: atom_id res chain seq x y z
N MET A 1 -87.52 -23.39 -25.72
CA MET A 1 -86.42 -23.05 -26.66
C MET A 1 -85.02 -23.34 -26.10
N THR A 2 -84.88 -24.18 -25.06
CA THR A 2 -83.60 -24.42 -24.35
C THR A 2 -82.81 -25.63 -24.87
N LYS A 3 -83.46 -26.58 -25.56
CA LYS A 3 -82.83 -27.77 -26.16
C LYS A 3 -81.85 -27.47 -27.32
N PRO A 4 -82.14 -26.57 -28.30
CA PRO A 4 -81.19 -26.28 -29.37
C PRO A 4 -79.96 -25.50 -28.87
N ILE A 5 -80.13 -24.66 -27.83
CA ILE A 5 -79.02 -23.90 -27.23
C ILE A 5 -78.03 -24.83 -26.53
N MET A 6 -78.52 -25.86 -25.83
CA MET A 6 -77.65 -26.83 -25.16
C MET A 6 -76.85 -27.68 -26.17
N VAL A 7 -77.43 -28.04 -27.31
CA VAL A 7 -76.74 -28.79 -28.38
C VAL A 7 -75.69 -27.93 -29.09
N ILE A 8 -75.98 -26.65 -29.34
CA ILE A 8 -74.99 -25.74 -29.95
C ILE A 8 -73.83 -25.50 -28.99
N ALA A 9 -74.10 -25.35 -27.68
CA ALA A 9 -73.07 -25.16 -26.66
C ALA A 9 -72.14 -26.39 -26.51
N THR A 10 -72.68 -27.60 -26.56
CA THR A 10 -71.87 -28.83 -26.50
C THR A 10 -71.03 -29.03 -27.75
N ILE A 11 -71.57 -28.72 -28.95
CA ILE A 11 -70.80 -28.77 -30.20
C ILE A 11 -69.66 -27.75 -30.18
N LEU A 12 -69.92 -26.51 -29.74
CA LEU A 12 -68.91 -25.46 -29.65
C LEU A 12 -67.79 -25.84 -28.65
N ALA A 13 -68.15 -26.39 -27.49
CA ALA A 13 -67.19 -26.87 -26.49
C ALA A 13 -66.34 -28.05 -27.02
N ALA A 14 -66.93 -28.97 -27.78
CA ALA A 14 -66.20 -30.07 -28.39
C ALA A 14 -65.18 -29.59 -29.44
N THR A 15 -65.52 -28.58 -30.23
CA THR A 15 -64.58 -27.99 -31.22
C THR A 15 -63.46 -27.18 -30.59
N ALA A 16 -63.67 -26.59 -29.40
CA ALA A 16 -62.62 -25.86 -28.69
C ALA A 16 -61.56 -26.80 -28.07
N ALA A 17 -61.92 -28.04 -27.74
CA ALA A 17 -61.02 -29.00 -27.11
C ALA A 17 -60.02 -29.67 -28.09
N THR A 18 -60.27 -29.63 -29.41
CA THR A 18 -59.39 -30.26 -30.41
C THR A 18 -58.17 -29.42 -30.79
N GLY A 19 -58.05 -28.18 -30.31
CA GLY A 19 -56.95 -27.25 -30.62
C GLY A 19 -55.68 -27.43 -29.78
N CYS A 20 -55.69 -28.22 -28.70
CA CYS A 20 -54.57 -28.30 -27.75
C CYS A 20 -53.35 -29.12 -28.24
N SER A 21 -53.46 -29.87 -29.34
CA SER A 21 -52.32 -30.63 -29.89
C SER A 21 -51.29 -29.73 -30.58
N GLY A 22 -51.74 -28.67 -31.27
CA GLY A 22 -50.86 -27.71 -31.92
C GLY A 22 -50.11 -26.81 -30.93
N LEU A 23 -50.74 -26.50 -29.78
CA LEU A 23 -50.14 -25.66 -28.75
C LEU A 23 -48.94 -26.34 -28.07
N GLN A 24 -49.00 -27.66 -27.86
CA GLN A 24 -47.88 -28.45 -27.31
C GLN A 24 -46.67 -28.47 -28.25
N GLN A 25 -46.89 -28.51 -29.57
CA GLN A 25 -45.85 -28.45 -30.58
C GLN A 25 -45.22 -27.04 -30.65
N ALA A 26 -46.05 -25.98 -30.61
CA ALA A 26 -45.59 -24.59 -30.63
C ALA A 26 -44.83 -24.19 -29.35
N MET A 27 -45.20 -24.75 -28.20
CA MET A 27 -44.50 -24.56 -26.93
C MET A 27 -43.28 -25.49 -26.75
N GLY A 28 -42.95 -26.32 -27.74
CA GLY A 28 -41.77 -27.20 -27.70
C GLY A 28 -41.83 -28.32 -26.65
N LEU A 29 -43.03 -28.65 -26.17
CA LEU A 29 -43.26 -29.69 -25.14
C LEU A 29 -43.28 -31.11 -25.74
N THR A 30 -43.26 -31.23 -27.07
CA THR A 30 -43.13 -32.51 -27.78
C THR A 30 -41.67 -32.85 -28.04
N LYS A 31 -41.33 -34.13 -27.90
CA LYS A 31 -39.96 -34.62 -28.09
C LYS A 31 -39.62 -34.68 -29.58
N SER A 32 -39.05 -33.59 -30.09
CA SER A 32 -38.36 -33.58 -31.39
C SER A 32 -36.94 -34.08 -31.18
N SER A 33 -36.68 -35.35 -31.52
CA SER A 33 -35.32 -35.89 -31.58
C SER A 33 -34.59 -35.27 -32.78
N PRO A 34 -33.45 -34.57 -32.58
CA PRO A 34 -32.65 -34.07 -33.69
C PRO A 34 -32.21 -35.23 -34.58
N ASP A 35 -32.39 -35.08 -35.90
CA ASP A 35 -31.97 -36.05 -36.91
C ASP A 35 -30.47 -36.34 -36.81
N GLU A 36 -30.12 -37.56 -36.41
CA GLU A 36 -28.75 -38.03 -36.20
C GLU A 36 -27.91 -38.07 -37.49
N PHE A 37 -28.53 -37.96 -38.66
CA PHE A 37 -27.82 -37.88 -39.95
C PHE A 37 -27.71 -36.45 -40.48
N ARG A 38 -28.26 -35.46 -39.77
CA ARG A 38 -28.17 -34.06 -40.19
C ARG A 38 -26.80 -33.48 -39.87
N ILE A 39 -25.94 -33.44 -40.88
CA ILE A 39 -24.62 -32.80 -40.79
C ILE A 39 -24.82 -31.27 -40.74
N VAL A 40 -24.62 -30.67 -39.57
CA VAL A 40 -24.57 -29.22 -39.41
C VAL A 40 -23.15 -28.74 -39.67
N THR A 41 -22.95 -27.98 -40.74
CA THR A 41 -21.67 -27.31 -41.01
C THR A 41 -21.44 -26.23 -39.94
N ARG A 42 -20.48 -26.45 -39.04
CA ARG A 42 -20.03 -25.42 -38.10
C ARG A 42 -19.15 -24.42 -38.84
N ALA A 43 -19.14 -23.17 -38.39
CA ALA A 43 -18.19 -22.19 -38.87
C ALA A 43 -16.76 -22.73 -38.72
N PRO A 44 -15.87 -22.50 -39.70
CA PRO A 44 -14.49 -22.96 -39.60
C PRO A 44 -13.84 -22.36 -38.36
N LEU A 45 -13.12 -23.19 -37.61
CA LEU A 45 -12.31 -22.74 -36.48
C LEU A 45 -11.19 -21.86 -37.05
N THR A 46 -11.31 -20.55 -36.89
CA THR A 46 -10.24 -19.62 -37.22
C THR A 46 -9.26 -19.61 -36.05
N LEU A 47 -8.00 -19.83 -36.35
CA LEU A 47 -6.95 -19.72 -35.37
C LEU A 47 -6.74 -18.21 -35.10
N PRO A 48 -6.87 -17.71 -33.86
CA PRO A 48 -6.58 -16.31 -33.57
C PRO A 48 -5.12 -15.99 -33.91
N PRO A 49 -4.81 -14.75 -34.31
CA PRO A 49 -3.51 -14.34 -34.87
C PRO A 49 -2.32 -14.49 -33.92
N ASP A 50 -2.56 -14.79 -32.64
CA ASP A 50 -1.55 -14.73 -31.57
C ASP A 50 -0.76 -16.03 -31.34
N TYR A 51 -0.90 -17.04 -32.20
CA TYR A 51 -0.03 -18.24 -32.14
C TYR A 51 1.43 -17.97 -32.53
N SER A 52 1.75 -16.75 -32.97
CA SER A 52 3.09 -16.34 -33.36
C SER A 52 3.88 -15.64 -32.24
N LEU A 53 3.46 -15.76 -30.98
CA LEU A 53 4.34 -15.42 -29.88
C LEU A 53 5.55 -16.36 -29.92
N ARG A 54 6.66 -15.82 -30.44
CA ARG A 54 7.96 -16.47 -30.43
C ARG A 54 8.21 -16.93 -28.99
N PRO A 55 8.49 -18.23 -28.76
CA PRO A 55 8.84 -18.69 -27.43
C PRO A 55 9.95 -17.79 -26.89
N PRO A 56 9.82 -17.26 -25.66
CA PRO A 56 10.87 -16.43 -25.08
C PRO A 56 12.18 -17.21 -25.15
N ARG A 57 13.26 -16.53 -25.53
CA ARG A 57 14.56 -17.19 -25.60
C ARG A 57 14.89 -17.74 -24.21
N PRO A 58 15.34 -19.00 -24.10
CA PRO A 58 15.76 -19.55 -22.82
C PRO A 58 16.82 -18.62 -22.19
N GLY A 59 16.52 -18.04 -21.04
CA GLY A 59 17.42 -17.15 -20.29
C GLY A 59 17.23 -15.64 -20.50
N GLU A 60 16.31 -15.19 -21.36
CA GLU A 60 15.99 -13.76 -21.48
C GLU A 60 14.97 -13.37 -20.37
N PRO A 61 15.21 -12.29 -19.60
CA PRO A 61 14.33 -11.88 -18.52
C PRO A 61 12.91 -11.66 -19.04
N ARG A 62 11.94 -12.27 -18.37
CA ARG A 62 10.53 -12.20 -18.77
C ARG A 62 10.06 -10.75 -18.62
N PRO A 63 9.49 -10.12 -19.67
CA PRO A 63 8.96 -8.75 -19.56
C PRO A 63 7.84 -8.62 -18.52
N GLN A 64 7.17 -9.73 -18.17
CA GLN A 64 6.12 -9.75 -17.14
C GLN A 64 6.65 -9.93 -15.71
N GLU A 65 7.94 -10.22 -15.50
CA GLU A 65 8.56 -10.17 -14.18
C GLU A 65 9.05 -8.75 -13.92
N LEU A 66 8.13 -7.83 -13.63
CA LEU A 66 8.51 -6.78 -12.70
C LEU A 66 8.88 -7.51 -11.40
N GLU A 67 10.12 -7.33 -10.98
CA GLU A 67 10.61 -7.78 -9.68
C GLU A 67 9.53 -7.46 -8.62
N PRO A 68 8.98 -8.44 -7.89
CA PRO A 68 7.92 -8.21 -6.91
C PRO A 68 8.32 -7.15 -5.88
N SER A 69 9.62 -7.04 -5.61
CA SER A 69 10.22 -6.00 -4.78
C SER A 69 10.07 -4.59 -5.36
N ALA A 70 10.23 -4.43 -6.68
CA ALA A 70 10.08 -3.16 -7.37
C ALA A 70 8.61 -2.73 -7.49
N GLU A 71 7.71 -3.69 -7.70
CA GLU A 71 6.27 -3.44 -7.69
C GLU A 71 5.77 -3.06 -6.29
N ALA A 72 6.17 -3.79 -5.25
CA ALA A 72 5.85 -3.46 -3.87
C ALA A 72 6.40 -2.09 -3.47
N ARG A 73 7.64 -1.75 -3.86
CA ARG A 73 8.24 -0.43 -3.61
C ARG A 73 7.42 0.68 -4.28
N THR A 74 7.02 0.47 -5.54
CA THR A 74 6.16 1.40 -6.27
C THR A 74 4.79 1.56 -5.61
N ALA A 75 4.19 0.47 -5.12
CA ALA A 75 2.89 0.52 -4.44
C ALA A 75 2.97 1.23 -3.07
N LEU A 76 4.06 1.02 -2.32
CA LEU A 76 4.25 1.60 -0.98
C LEU A 76 4.68 3.06 -1.01
N PHE A 77 5.59 3.42 -1.91
CA PHE A 77 6.23 4.74 -1.93
C PHE A 77 5.82 5.60 -3.13
N GLY A 78 5.09 5.04 -4.10
CA GLY A 78 4.82 5.66 -5.38
C GLY A 78 6.06 5.67 -6.28
N GLN A 79 5.86 5.86 -7.59
CA GLN A 79 6.97 6.11 -8.51
C GLN A 79 7.45 7.57 -8.51
N ASP A 80 6.73 8.45 -7.81
CA ASP A 80 6.73 9.88 -8.08
C ASP A 80 6.81 10.73 -6.81
N THR A 81 7.88 10.56 -6.05
CA THR A 81 8.24 11.51 -5.00
C THR A 81 8.54 12.86 -5.64
N GLY A 82 7.52 13.69 -5.86
CA GLY A 82 7.66 15.06 -6.35
C GLY A 82 6.82 15.46 -7.58
N ARG A 83 6.13 14.55 -8.29
CA ARG A 83 5.27 14.97 -9.43
C ARG A 83 4.11 15.87 -9.01
N GLY A 84 3.66 15.74 -7.76
CA GLY A 84 2.60 16.58 -7.17
C GLY A 84 3.11 17.72 -6.27
N ALA A 85 4.42 17.99 -6.24
CA ALA A 85 4.98 18.98 -5.32
C ALA A 85 4.52 20.41 -5.69
N SER A 86 4.03 21.14 -4.69
CA SER A 86 3.66 22.54 -4.80
C SER A 86 4.86 23.43 -5.17
N ALA A 87 4.58 24.67 -5.59
CA ALA A 87 5.65 25.63 -5.86
C ALA A 87 6.53 25.90 -4.64
N GLY A 88 5.95 25.92 -3.43
CA GLY A 88 6.68 26.12 -2.18
C GLY A 88 7.60 24.95 -1.83
N GLU A 89 7.13 23.72 -1.97
CA GLU A 89 7.95 22.52 -1.72
C GLU A 89 9.14 22.43 -2.69
N ARG A 90 8.92 22.74 -3.97
CA ARG A 90 10.02 22.80 -4.94
C ARG A 90 11.03 23.90 -4.61
N ALA A 91 10.57 25.07 -4.16
CA ALA A 91 11.46 26.15 -3.73
C ALA A 91 12.26 25.78 -2.48
N LEU A 92 11.65 25.08 -1.52
CA LEU A 92 12.33 24.58 -0.32
C LEU A 92 13.41 23.55 -0.69
N VAL A 93 13.08 22.57 -1.53
CA VAL A 93 14.03 21.53 -1.99
C VAL A 93 15.18 22.16 -2.79
N ALA A 94 14.89 23.14 -3.64
CA ALA A 94 15.91 23.88 -4.37
C ALA A 94 16.80 24.70 -3.44
N GLY A 95 16.24 25.37 -2.43
CA GLY A 95 17.00 26.11 -1.41
C GLY A 95 17.86 25.20 -0.53
N ALA A 96 17.40 23.97 -0.28
CA ALA A 96 18.17 22.94 0.42
C ALA A 96 19.26 22.29 -0.46
N GLY A 97 19.35 22.64 -1.75
CA GLY A 97 20.28 22.02 -2.70
C GLY A 97 19.94 20.56 -3.05
N ALA A 98 18.76 20.07 -2.66
CA ALA A 98 18.34 18.68 -2.85
C ALA A 98 17.56 18.47 -4.15
N SER A 99 17.82 19.29 -5.17
CA SER A 99 17.14 19.23 -6.49
C SER A 99 17.61 18.05 -7.36
N THR A 100 18.77 17.49 -7.05
CA THR A 100 19.37 16.33 -7.72
C THR A 100 19.80 15.32 -6.66
N VAL A 101 18.88 14.43 -6.31
CA VAL A 101 19.14 13.33 -5.38
C VAL A 101 19.31 12.05 -6.19
N ASP A 102 20.35 11.29 -5.87
CA ASP A 102 20.54 9.94 -6.42
C ASP A 102 19.39 9.03 -5.94
N PRO A 103 18.63 8.39 -6.85
CA PRO A 103 17.57 7.45 -6.47
C PRO A 103 18.06 6.30 -5.60
N GLU A 104 19.33 5.91 -5.72
CA GLU A 104 19.96 4.80 -4.98
C GLU A 104 20.64 5.26 -3.68
N ILE A 105 20.52 6.54 -3.29
CA ILE A 105 21.21 7.08 -2.10
C ILE A 105 20.91 6.30 -0.82
N ARG A 106 19.71 5.71 -0.71
CA ARG A 106 19.38 4.87 0.46
C ARG A 106 20.18 3.59 0.51
N ASP A 107 20.40 2.95 -0.64
CA ASP A 107 21.20 1.73 -0.71
C ASP A 107 22.68 2.04 -0.42
N VAL A 108 23.17 3.21 -0.88
CA VAL A 108 24.52 3.71 -0.57
C VAL A 108 24.67 3.98 0.94
N VAL A 109 23.73 4.72 1.55
CA VAL A 109 23.75 5.03 2.99
C VAL A 109 23.62 3.76 3.83
N ASP A 110 22.76 2.82 3.43
CA ASP A 110 22.59 1.55 4.12
C ASP A 110 23.88 0.73 4.05
N PHE A 111 24.53 0.67 2.89
CA PHE A 111 25.82 0.02 2.70
C PHE A 111 26.93 0.65 3.54
N GLU A 112 27.06 1.98 3.53
CA GLU A 112 28.01 2.72 4.34
C GLU A 112 27.76 2.53 5.85
N GLY A 113 26.48 2.55 6.25
CA GLY A 113 26.02 2.38 7.63
C GLY A 113 26.25 0.98 8.19
N GLN A 114 26.38 -0.06 7.36
CA GLN A 114 26.64 -1.42 7.85
C GLN A 114 27.97 -1.53 8.61
N ASN A 115 28.97 -0.71 8.28
CA ASN A 115 30.25 -0.70 8.97
C ASN A 115 30.16 -0.15 10.42
N VAL A 116 29.13 0.64 10.71
CA VAL A 116 28.91 1.27 12.03
C VAL A 116 28.14 0.33 12.96
N VAL A 117 27.30 -0.55 12.43
CA VAL A 117 26.34 -1.33 13.25
C VAL A 117 26.97 -2.58 13.89
N ARG A 118 28.11 -3.11 13.42
CA ARG A 118 28.71 -4.33 13.99
C ARG A 118 30.24 -4.43 13.93
N ARG A 119 30.98 -3.44 14.41
CA ARG A 119 32.39 -3.68 14.77
C ARG A 119 32.48 -3.89 16.28
N SER A 120 32.65 -5.14 16.70
CA SER A 120 33.11 -5.41 18.06
C SER A 120 34.52 -4.83 18.20
N GLU A 121 34.76 -4.05 19.25
CA GLU A 121 36.08 -3.46 19.50
C GLU A 121 37.16 -4.55 19.43
N PRO A 122 38.23 -4.30 18.66
CA PRO A 122 39.32 -5.25 18.56
C PRO A 122 39.88 -5.50 19.96
N PHE A 123 40.39 -6.71 20.18
CA PHE A 123 40.89 -7.14 21.48
C PHE A 123 41.92 -6.15 22.08
N VAL A 124 42.74 -5.53 21.22
CA VAL A 124 43.73 -4.53 21.60
C VAL A 124 43.08 -3.27 22.17
N ASP A 125 42.02 -2.76 21.55
CA ASP A 125 41.31 -1.56 22.04
C ASP A 125 40.63 -1.84 23.38
N ARG A 126 40.05 -3.03 23.57
CA ARG A 126 39.51 -3.44 24.88
C ARG A 126 40.58 -3.53 25.97
N LEU A 127 41.79 -3.96 25.62
CA LEU A 127 42.91 -4.07 26.54
C LEU A 127 43.53 -2.69 26.87
N LEU A 128 43.55 -1.77 25.90
CA LEU A 128 43.97 -0.38 26.10
C LEU A 128 42.93 0.43 26.88
N ALA A 129 41.63 0.23 26.60
CA ALA A 129 40.51 0.89 27.29
C ALA A 129 40.32 0.41 28.74
N PHE A 130 40.77 -0.81 29.08
CA PHE A 130 40.78 -1.32 30.47
C PHE A 130 41.57 -0.41 31.43
N GLN A 131 42.50 0.38 30.91
CA GLN A 131 43.33 1.30 31.71
C GLN A 131 42.80 2.74 31.75
N GLY A 132 41.51 2.94 31.48
CA GLY A 132 40.83 4.21 31.74
C GLY A 132 41.13 5.30 30.72
N GLN A 133 41.44 4.93 29.48
CA GLN A 133 41.31 5.89 28.39
C GLN A 133 39.86 5.88 27.94
N GLU A 134 39.14 6.95 28.30
CA GLU A 134 37.97 7.41 27.56
C GLU A 134 38.41 7.55 26.10
N ALA A 135 38.29 6.46 25.34
CA ALA A 135 38.42 6.51 23.91
C ALA A 135 37.48 7.62 23.47
N ALA A 136 38.03 8.65 22.85
CA ALA A 136 37.28 9.79 22.35
C ALA A 136 36.27 9.24 21.34
N GLN A 137 35.11 8.86 21.86
CA GLN A 137 33.92 8.60 21.08
C GLN A 137 33.72 9.92 20.33
N THR A 138 33.87 9.89 19.00
CA THR A 138 33.21 10.90 18.16
C THR A 138 31.83 11.12 18.75
N PRO A 139 31.39 12.37 19.01
CA PRO A 139 30.15 12.64 19.72
C PRO A 139 29.00 12.19 18.82
N GLN A 140 28.74 10.90 18.85
CA GLN A 140 27.53 10.28 18.38
C GLN A 140 26.54 10.75 19.42
N SER A 141 25.81 11.81 19.08
CA SER A 141 24.87 12.47 19.98
C SER A 141 23.97 11.38 20.56
N ASP A 142 24.19 11.05 21.83
CA ASP A 142 23.32 10.10 22.52
C ASP A 142 21.94 10.74 22.54
N ALA A 143 21.04 10.21 21.71
CA ALA A 143 19.72 10.78 21.52
C ALA A 143 18.96 10.85 22.85
N ALA A 144 19.21 9.90 23.76
CA ALA A 144 18.60 9.90 25.08
C ALA A 144 19.18 10.99 25.99
N ALA A 145 20.49 11.25 25.91
CA ALA A 145 21.12 12.32 26.67
C ALA A 145 20.71 13.71 26.16
N GLU A 146 20.65 13.91 24.83
CA GLU A 146 20.17 15.15 24.23
C GLU A 146 18.68 15.39 24.53
N GLN A 147 17.84 14.36 24.49
CA GLN A 147 16.43 14.49 24.88
C GLN A 147 16.28 14.95 26.32
N ARG A 148 17.03 14.39 27.27
CA ARG A 148 16.98 14.82 28.68
C ARG A 148 17.40 16.29 28.84
N ARG A 149 18.47 16.71 28.15
CA ARG A 149 18.90 18.12 28.16
C ARG A 149 17.78 19.04 27.68
N LEU A 150 17.11 18.69 26.58
CA LEU A 150 16.01 19.48 26.02
C LEU A 150 14.78 19.50 26.95
N GLU A 151 14.43 18.36 27.57
CA GLU A 151 13.34 18.27 28.54
C GLU A 151 13.60 19.14 29.78
N GLU A 152 14.83 19.14 30.30
CA GLU A 152 15.24 19.99 31.42
C GLU A 152 15.19 21.47 31.04
N GLU A 153 15.71 21.85 29.86
CA GLU A 153 15.63 23.23 29.34
C GLU A 153 14.18 23.69 29.16
N GLU A 154 13.30 22.82 28.65
CA GLU A 154 11.87 23.11 28.53
C GLU A 154 11.17 23.19 29.89
N ALA A 155 11.52 22.32 30.83
CA ALA A 155 10.98 22.36 32.19
C ALA A 155 11.36 23.67 32.90
N ILE A 156 12.62 24.09 32.77
CA ILE A 156 13.10 25.39 33.26
C ILE A 156 12.32 26.51 32.56
N ARG A 157 12.26 26.52 31.22
CA ARG A 157 11.54 27.56 30.46
C ARG A 157 10.06 27.65 30.83
N ARG A 158 9.40 26.52 31.07
CA ARG A 158 8.01 26.45 31.54
C ARG A 158 7.86 27.02 32.95
N ALA A 159 8.81 26.75 33.83
CA ALA A 159 8.78 27.24 35.21
C ALA A 159 9.14 28.72 35.33
N THR A 160 10.09 29.21 34.52
CA THR A 160 10.61 30.59 34.59
C THR A 160 9.94 31.55 33.61
N GLY A 161 9.08 31.04 32.72
CA GLY A 161 8.47 31.82 31.64
C GLY A 161 9.48 32.38 30.64
N GLY A 162 10.72 31.88 30.64
CA GLY A 162 11.82 32.36 29.80
C GLY A 162 12.51 33.64 30.31
N GLY A 163 12.20 34.10 31.53
CA GLY A 163 12.87 35.23 32.17
C GLY A 163 13.99 34.81 33.13
N ASP A 164 14.91 35.73 33.41
CA ASP A 164 15.97 35.53 34.40
C ASP A 164 15.39 35.44 35.83
N VAL A 165 15.65 34.32 36.52
CA VAL A 165 15.22 34.13 37.91
C VAL A 165 16.28 34.70 38.86
N VAL A 166 16.02 35.89 39.41
CA VAL A 166 16.89 36.48 40.43
C VAL A 166 16.46 36.00 41.82
N ILE A 167 17.16 35.01 42.36
CA ILE A 167 16.94 34.55 43.73
C ILE A 167 17.61 35.54 44.69
N GLN A 168 16.82 36.45 45.27
CA GLN A 168 17.29 37.31 46.36
C GLN A 168 16.97 36.67 47.69
N ARG A 169 18.01 36.50 48.52
CA ARG A 169 17.83 36.14 49.93
C ARG A 169 17.27 37.37 50.63
N GLU A 170 15.99 37.35 50.98
CA GLU A 170 15.42 38.36 51.86
C GLU A 170 16.24 38.38 53.16
N ARG A 171 16.89 39.52 53.44
CA ARG A 171 17.40 39.80 54.79
C ARG A 171 16.22 40.20 55.66
N GLY A 172 15.34 39.24 55.95
CA GLY A 172 14.24 39.41 56.89
C GLY A 172 14.79 39.35 58.32
N GLY A 173 14.80 40.51 58.98
CA GLY A 173 15.08 40.60 60.41
C GLY A 173 14.14 39.68 61.19
N PHE A 174 14.72 38.95 62.14
CA PHE A 174 14.03 38.05 63.06
C PHE A 174 12.93 38.81 63.81
N LYS A 175 11.67 38.67 63.40
CA LYS A 175 10.54 39.17 64.17
C LYS A 175 10.25 38.18 65.29
N LEU A 176 10.70 38.51 66.49
CA LEU A 176 10.28 37.87 67.72
C LEU A 176 8.76 38.03 67.87
N PRO A 177 8.01 36.96 68.16
CA PRO A 177 6.60 37.07 68.49
C PRO A 177 6.49 37.66 69.91
N GLY A 178 5.99 38.89 70.03
CA GLY A 178 5.61 39.50 71.30
C GLY A 178 6.37 40.77 71.68
N THR A 179 6.20 41.84 70.90
CA THR A 179 6.13 43.25 71.33
C THR A 179 5.27 44.01 70.35
#